data_AF-A0A3C2BCB3-F1
#
_entry.id   AF-A0A3C2BCB3-F1
#
_cell.length_a   1.000
_cell.length_b   1.000
_cell.length_c   1.000
_cell.angle_alpha   90.00
_cell.angle_beta   90.00
_cell.angle_gamma   90.00
#
_symmetry.space_group_name_H-M   'P 1'
#
loop_
_entity.id
_entity.type
_entity.pdbx_description
1 polymer ?
#
loop_
_entity_poly.entity_id
_entity_poly.type
_entity_poly.pdbx_seq_one_letter_code
_entity_poly.pdbx_strand_id
1 'polypeptide(L)'
;NFKNACIIGIIDVLLLSSIIAGMWVYPALANQTGSKIMYVFLAISLSVGVTFIMMNFYMFPMLVSTDLSLKNIFKNSFALMFVELKRNFITFLIIGAITAVMLFLIFFVNFAFIYILPFFPFAFNAFLICFRSYPVIQKYVINPYYEEKGEINPELQGNTSTEESLFEDKGGSEKPIESRKKKKGKTIS
;
A
#
# COMPACT_ATOMS: atom_id res chain seq x y z
N ASN A 1 -18.70 1.32 -6.85
CA ASN A 1 -17.65 1.00 -5.86
C ASN A 1 -18.08 1.09 -4.38
N PHE A 2 -19.16 1.81 -4.02
CA PHE A 2 -19.62 1.93 -2.62
C PHE A 2 -19.90 0.57 -1.91
N LYS A 3 -20.60 -0.36 -2.56
CA LYS A 3 -20.85 -1.71 -2.01
C LYS A 3 -19.56 -2.43 -1.60
N ASN A 4 -18.55 -2.35 -2.47
CA ASN A 4 -17.25 -2.99 -2.24
C ASN A 4 -16.49 -2.29 -1.09
N ALA A 5 -16.55 -0.96 -1.03
CA ALA A 5 -15.97 -0.19 0.08
C ALA A 5 -16.62 -0.54 1.43
N CYS A 6 -17.94 -0.68 1.46
CA CYS A 6 -18.65 -1.11 2.68
C CYS A 6 -18.23 -2.50 3.14
N ILE A 7 -18.02 -3.45 2.22
CA ILE A 7 -17.54 -4.79 2.57
C ILE A 7 -16.15 -4.72 3.22
N ILE A 8 -15.23 -3.94 2.65
CA ILE A 8 -13.89 -3.75 3.22
C ILE A 8 -13.99 -3.08 4.59
N GLY A 9 -14.82 -2.05 4.73
CA GLY A 9 -15.04 -1.38 6.02
C GLY A 9 -15.62 -2.29 7.10
N ILE A 10 -16.49 -3.26 6.75
CA ILE A 10 -16.98 -4.27 7.70
C ILE A 10 -15.82 -5.19 8.14
N ILE A 11 -14.95 -5.60 7.21
CA ILE A 11 -13.76 -6.41 7.52
C ILE A 11 -12.82 -5.63 8.44
N ASP A 12 -12.62 -4.34 8.21
CA ASP A 12 -11.82 -3.46 9.07
C ASP A 12 -12.34 -3.43 10.50
N VAL A 13 -13.65 -3.21 10.67
CA VAL A 13 -14.28 -3.17 12.00
C VAL A 13 -14.13 -4.51 12.71
N LEU A 14 -14.33 -5.63 12.02
CA LEU A 14 -14.16 -6.97 12.58
C LEU A 14 -12.71 -7.27 12.98
N LEU A 15 -11.73 -6.87 12.17
CA LEU A 15 -10.32 -7.03 12.50
C LEU A 15 -9.94 -6.14 13.68
N LEU A 16 -10.38 -4.89 13.71
CA LEU A 16 -10.12 -3.97 14.81
C LEU A 16 -10.72 -4.50 16.12
N SER A 17 -11.97 -4.98 16.10
CA SER A 17 -12.58 -5.60 17.30
C SER A 17 -11.83 -6.84 17.74
N SER A 18 -11.31 -7.64 16.81
CA SER A 18 -10.52 -8.84 17.12
C SER A 18 -9.18 -8.49 17.77
N ILE A 19 -8.52 -7.42 17.31
CA ILE A 19 -7.26 -6.94 17.90
C ILE A 19 -7.50 -6.38 19.30
N ILE A 20 -8.57 -5.58 19.48
CA ILE A 20 -8.94 -5.05 20.80
C ILE A 20 -9.24 -6.19 21.78
N ALA A 21 -10.00 -7.19 21.34
CA ALA A 21 -10.26 -8.39 22.14
C ALA A 21 -8.95 -9.14 22.45
N GLY A 22 -8.05 -9.31 21.47
CA GLY A 22 -6.74 -9.93 21.68
C GLY A 22 -5.88 -9.22 22.73
N MET A 23 -5.86 -7.88 22.70
CA MET A 23 -5.14 -7.07 23.70
C MET A 23 -5.68 -7.25 25.12
N TRP A 24 -6.95 -7.60 25.29
CA TRP A 24 -7.55 -7.91 26.59
C TRP A 24 -7.36 -9.37 27.00
N VAL A 25 -7.62 -10.30 26.07
CA VAL A 25 -7.71 -11.74 26.33
C VAL A 25 -6.32 -12.35 26.56
N TYR A 26 -5.35 -12.10 25.68
CA TYR A 26 -4.05 -12.79 25.77
C TYR A 26 -3.26 -12.45 27.05
N PRO A 27 -3.19 -11.18 27.52
CA PRO A 27 -2.56 -10.88 28.80
C PRO A 27 -3.31 -11.48 29.99
N ALA A 28 -4.65 -11.49 29.96
CA ALA A 28 -5.45 -12.11 31.02
C ALA A 28 -5.17 -13.62 31.13
N LEU A 29 -5.10 -14.33 30.00
CA LEU A 29 -4.73 -15.74 29.97
C LEU A 29 -3.27 -15.97 30.40
N ALA A 30 -2.35 -15.09 30.00
CA ALA A 30 -0.95 -15.18 30.42
C ALA A 30 -0.81 -15.15 31.95
N ASN A 31 -1.58 -14.27 32.61
CA ASN A 31 -1.58 -14.13 34.06
C ASN A 31 -2.23 -15.33 34.78
N GLN A 32 -3.28 -15.93 34.19
CA GLN A 32 -3.96 -17.08 34.77
C GLN A 32 -3.18 -18.39 34.60
N THR A 33 -2.60 -18.62 33.41
CA THR A 33 -1.88 -19.85 33.09
C THR A 33 -0.40 -19.78 33.49
N GLY A 34 0.14 -18.58 33.75
CA GLY A 34 1.56 -18.35 34.02
C GLY A 34 2.48 -18.58 32.81
N SER A 35 1.93 -18.90 31.64
CA SER A 35 2.70 -19.20 30.43
C SER A 35 2.93 -17.95 29.58
N LYS A 36 4.21 -17.64 29.35
CA LYS A 36 4.62 -16.52 28.48
C LYS A 36 4.26 -16.73 27.01
N ILE A 37 3.85 -17.94 26.61
CA ILE A 37 3.51 -18.26 25.22
C ILE A 37 2.30 -17.46 24.72
N MET A 38 1.41 -17.03 25.63
CA MET A 38 0.25 -16.21 25.27
C MET A 38 0.64 -14.84 24.70
N TYR A 39 1.79 -14.29 25.11
CA TYR A 39 2.33 -13.05 24.52
C TYR A 39 2.80 -13.25 23.07
N VAL A 40 3.20 -14.46 22.67
CA VAL A 40 3.53 -14.78 21.28
C VAL A 40 2.29 -14.71 20.41
N PHE A 41 1.16 -15.26 20.87
CA PHE A 41 -0.11 -15.15 20.15
C PHE A 41 -0.60 -13.70 20.05
N LEU A 42 -0.41 -12.90 21.10
CA LEU A 42 -0.67 -11.46 21.05
C LEU A 42 0.18 -10.77 19.98
N ALA A 43 1.48 -11.07 19.92
CA ALA A 43 2.38 -10.49 18.93
C ALA A 43 1.97 -10.86 17.48
N ILE A 44 1.52 -12.10 17.25
CA ILE A 44 1.00 -12.54 15.95
C ILE A 44 -0.27 -11.76 15.59
N SER A 45 -1.22 -11.63 16.53
CA SER A 45 -2.47 -10.88 16.32
C SER A 45 -2.19 -9.41 15.96
N LEU A 46 -1.28 -8.75 16.68
CA LEU A 46 -0.87 -7.37 16.39
C LEU A 46 -0.18 -7.26 15.03
N SER A 47 0.65 -8.23 14.66
CA SER A 47 1.35 -8.26 13.37
C SER A 47 0.37 -8.34 12.20
N VAL A 48 -0.68 -9.17 12.31
CA VAL A 48 -1.75 -9.24 11.32
C VAL A 48 -2.50 -7.91 11.23
N GLY A 49 -2.77 -7.26 12.36
CA GLY A 49 -3.41 -5.94 12.39
C GLY A 49 -2.60 -4.86 11.68
N VAL A 50 -1.31 -4.76 11.97
CA VAL A 50 -0.41 -3.80 11.31
C VAL A 50 -0.34 -4.05 9.80
N THR A 51 -0.26 -5.32 9.40
CA THR A 51 -0.28 -5.73 7.98
C THR A 51 -1.54 -5.22 7.29
N PHE A 52 -2.71 -5.39 7.91
CA PHE A 52 -3.98 -4.96 7.33
C PHE A 52 -4.10 -3.44 7.24
N ILE A 53 -3.64 -2.71 8.27
CA ILE A 53 -3.59 -1.24 8.25
C ILE A 53 -2.74 -0.75 7.08
N MET A 54 -1.57 -1.38 6.83
CA MET A 54 -0.73 -1.01 5.70
C MET A 54 -1.34 -1.37 4.34
N MET A 55 -2.10 -2.48 4.25
CA MET A 55 -2.86 -2.80 3.04
C MET A 55 -3.93 -1.75 2.75
N ASN A 56 -4.57 -1.19 3.78
CA ASN A 56 -5.61 -0.16 3.62
C ASN A 56 -5.10 1.13 2.98
N PHE A 57 -3.80 1.40 3.04
CA PHE A 57 -3.21 2.52 2.30
C PHE A 57 -3.40 2.42 0.79
N TYR A 58 -3.62 1.19 0.29
CA TYR A 58 -3.78 0.89 -1.12
C TYR A 58 -5.19 0.40 -1.48
N MET A 59 -5.87 -0.33 -0.59
CA MET A 59 -7.18 -0.94 -0.90
C MET A 59 -8.23 0.10 -1.29
N PHE A 60 -8.43 1.15 -0.47
CA PHE A 60 -9.43 2.18 -0.76
C PHE A 60 -9.07 3.03 -1.98
N PRO A 61 -7.82 3.51 -2.15
CA PRO A 61 -7.43 4.21 -3.38
C PRO A 61 -7.61 3.36 -4.65
N MET A 62 -7.16 2.10 -4.65
CA MET A 62 -7.35 1.19 -5.81
C MET A 62 -8.83 0.95 -6.12
N LEU A 63 -9.67 0.84 -5.09
CA LEU A 63 -11.11 0.63 -5.26
C LEU A 63 -11.81 1.82 -5.92
N VAL A 64 -11.25 3.03 -5.79
CA VAL A 64 -11.78 4.23 -6.45
C VAL A 64 -11.15 4.43 -7.83
N SER A 65 -9.87 4.09 -8.01
CA SER A 65 -9.13 4.37 -9.24
C SER A 65 -9.13 3.23 -10.27
N THR A 66 -9.52 2.00 -9.89
CA THR A 66 -9.49 0.83 -10.78
C THR A 66 -10.76 -0.01 -10.68
N ASP A 67 -11.12 -0.67 -11.79
CA ASP A 67 -12.28 -1.59 -11.87
C ASP A 67 -11.90 -3.06 -11.54
N LEU A 68 -10.91 -3.27 -10.68
CA LEU A 68 -10.46 -4.60 -10.28
C LEU A 68 -11.48 -5.30 -9.37
N SER A 69 -11.56 -6.63 -9.48
CA SER A 69 -12.35 -7.43 -8.54
C SER A 69 -11.78 -7.32 -7.11
N LEU A 70 -12.64 -7.40 -6.09
CA LEU A 70 -12.22 -7.31 -4.68
C LEU A 70 -11.08 -8.26 -4.32
N LYS A 71 -11.09 -9.49 -4.84
CA LYS A 71 -10.04 -10.49 -4.60
C LYS A 71 -8.68 -10.01 -5.15
N ASN A 72 -8.69 -9.36 -6.30
CA ASN A 72 -7.46 -8.83 -6.92
C ASN A 72 -6.98 -7.58 -6.19
N ILE A 73 -7.89 -6.71 -5.73
CA ILE A 73 -7.54 -5.56 -4.89
C ILE A 73 -6.83 -6.02 -3.62
N PHE A 74 -7.35 -7.05 -2.94
CA PHE A 74 -6.71 -7.60 -1.74
C PHE A 74 -5.30 -8.14 -2.02
N LYS A 75 -5.13 -8.96 -3.07
CA LYS A 75 -3.83 -9.53 -3.43
C LYS A 75 -2.81 -8.46 -3.85
N ASN A 76 -3.24 -7.50 -4.66
CA ASN A 76 -2.39 -6.42 -5.13
C ASN A 76 -1.98 -5.51 -3.96
N SER A 77 -2.93 -5.14 -3.10
CA SER A 77 -2.65 -4.31 -1.91
C SER A 77 -1.68 -5.00 -0.95
N PHE A 78 -1.80 -6.32 -0.79
CA PHE A 78 -0.86 -7.11 0.01
C PHE A 78 0.54 -7.12 -0.59
N ALA A 79 0.66 -7.28 -1.92
CA ALA A 79 1.95 -7.22 -2.60
C ALA A 79 2.60 -5.82 -2.46
N LEU A 80 1.83 -4.75 -2.71
CA LEU A 80 2.32 -3.37 -2.60
C LEU A 80 2.80 -3.00 -1.20
N MET A 81 2.17 -3.57 -0.17
CA MET A 81 2.61 -3.39 1.22
C MET A 81 4.07 -3.83 1.41
N PHE A 82 4.48 -4.95 0.80
CA PHE A 82 5.87 -5.43 0.86
C PHE A 82 6.81 -4.76 -0.14
N VAL A 83 6.35 -4.48 -1.37
CA VAL A 83 7.18 -3.85 -2.41
C VAL A 83 7.72 -2.50 -1.93
N GLU A 84 6.89 -1.72 -1.25
CA GLU A 84 7.26 -0.39 -0.73
C GLU A 84 7.37 -0.38 0.81
N LEU A 85 7.83 -1.49 1.42
CA LEU A 85 7.82 -1.68 2.88
C LEU A 85 8.42 -0.49 3.66
N LYS A 86 9.59 0.01 3.24
CA LYS A 86 10.26 1.15 3.90
C LYS A 86 9.38 2.41 3.88
N ARG A 87 8.77 2.71 2.72
CA ARG A 87 7.92 3.90 2.56
C ARG A 87 6.60 3.75 3.30
N ASN A 88 6.04 2.55 3.32
CA ASN A 88 4.82 2.21 4.05
C ASN A 88 5.01 2.30 5.56
N PHE A 89 6.15 1.82 6.05
CA PHE A 89 6.49 1.92 7.47
C PHE A 89 6.64 3.37 7.92
N ILE A 90 7.33 4.22 7.15
CA ILE A 90 7.44 5.65 7.45
C ILE A 90 6.06 6.31 7.45
N THR A 91 5.22 5.99 6.46
CA THR A 91 3.86 6.54 6.34
C THR A 91 2.99 6.12 7.53
N PHE A 92 3.08 4.86 7.96
CA PHE A 92 2.44 4.36 9.17
C PHE A 92 2.87 5.14 10.42
N LEU A 93 4.17 5.41 10.59
CA LEU A 93 4.66 6.21 11.72
C LEU A 93 4.15 7.65 11.70
N ILE A 94 4.11 8.29 10.53
CA ILE A 94 3.61 9.68 10.41
C ILE A 94 2.11 9.75 10.77
N ILE A 95 1.30 8.86 10.21
CA ILE A 95 -0.14 8.79 10.51
C ILE A 95 -0.37 8.46 11.98
N GLY A 96 0.43 7.54 12.53
CA GLY A 96 0.41 7.19 13.95
C GLY A 96 0.76 8.38 14.84
N ALA A 97 1.78 9.16 14.48
CA ALA A 97 2.18 10.36 15.23
C ALA A 97 1.11 11.44 15.21
N ILE A 98 0.50 11.72 14.04
CA ILE A 98 -0.61 12.69 13.92
C ILE A 98 -1.79 12.24 14.79
N THR A 99 -2.12 10.95 14.73
CA THR A 99 -3.22 10.38 15.53
C THR A 99 -2.89 10.45 17.04
N ALA A 100 -1.66 10.14 17.44
CA ALA A 100 -1.23 10.20 18.83
C ALA A 100 -1.25 11.64 19.40
N VAL A 101 -0.80 12.63 18.63
CA VAL A 101 -0.89 14.05 19.01
C VAL A 101 -2.35 14.45 19.23
N MET A 102 -3.26 14.00 18.37
CA MET A 102 -4.68 14.31 18.51
C MET A 102 -5.32 13.65 19.72
N LEU A 103 -4.99 12.39 19.98
CA LEU A 103 -5.43 11.72 21.20
C LEU A 103 -4.87 12.42 22.44
N PHE A 104 -3.62 12.88 22.40
CA PHE A 104 -3.03 13.66 23.49
C PHE A 104 -3.81 14.96 23.75
N LEU A 105 -4.14 15.73 22.70
CA LEU A 105 -4.93 16.96 22.83
C LEU A 105 -6.31 16.69 23.46
N ILE A 106 -6.98 15.60 23.06
CA ILE A 106 -8.31 15.23 23.57
C ILE A 106 -8.26 14.85 25.04
N PHE A 107 -7.31 13.99 25.45
CA PHE A 107 -7.28 13.44 26.81
C PHE A 107 -6.60 14.34 27.83
N PHE A 108 -5.60 15.14 27.42
CA PHE A 108 -4.75 15.91 28.35
C PHE A 108 -4.91 17.43 28.26
N VAL A 109 -5.48 17.96 27.17
CA VAL A 109 -5.65 19.42 27.00
C VAL A 109 -7.11 19.83 27.10
N ASN A 110 -7.98 19.36 26.19
CA ASN A 110 -9.39 19.67 26.21
C ASN A 110 -10.22 18.64 25.43
N PHE A 111 -11.27 18.10 26.04
CA PHE A 111 -12.15 17.15 25.38
C PHE A 111 -12.85 17.72 24.12
N ALA A 112 -13.03 19.04 24.03
CA ALA A 112 -13.62 19.71 22.86
C ALA A 112 -12.85 19.47 21.55
N PHE A 113 -11.58 19.06 21.60
CA PHE A 113 -10.82 18.67 20.40
C PHE A 113 -11.45 17.49 19.65
N ILE A 114 -12.36 16.72 20.26
CA ILE A 114 -13.10 15.64 19.59
C ILE A 114 -13.91 16.13 18.38
N TYR A 115 -14.42 17.37 18.41
CA TYR A 115 -15.20 17.94 17.31
C TYR A 115 -14.35 18.22 16.07
N ILE A 116 -13.03 18.40 16.23
CA ILE A 116 -12.09 18.67 15.14
C ILE A 116 -11.60 17.37 14.48
N LEU A 117 -11.71 16.24 15.17
CA LEU A 117 -11.22 14.92 14.75
C LEU A 117 -11.64 14.50 13.32
N PRO A 118 -12.92 14.60 12.90
CA PRO A 118 -13.31 14.20 11.55
C PRO A 118 -12.77 15.16 10.46
N PHE A 119 -12.59 16.44 10.79
CA PHE A 119 -12.23 17.47 9.82
C PHE A 119 -10.73 17.60 9.60
N PHE A 120 -9.93 17.44 10.65
CA PHE A 120 -8.49 17.62 10.54
C PHE A 120 -7.73 16.30 10.51
N PRO A 121 -7.56 15.52 11.60
CA PRO A 121 -6.67 14.37 11.54
C PRO A 121 -7.20 13.24 10.67
N PHE A 122 -8.51 13.01 10.63
CA PHE A 122 -9.06 11.99 9.75
C PHE A 122 -8.87 12.36 8.26
N ALA A 123 -9.34 13.55 7.86
CA ALA A 123 -9.23 14.01 6.48
C ALA A 123 -7.77 14.19 6.03
N PHE A 124 -6.91 14.74 6.89
CA PHE A 124 -5.49 14.94 6.59
C PHE A 124 -4.75 13.60 6.45
N ASN A 125 -5.01 12.63 7.31
CA ASN A 125 -4.45 11.29 7.16
C ASN A 125 -4.93 10.63 5.86
N ALA A 126 -6.23 10.71 5.55
CA ALA A 126 -6.78 10.18 4.29
C ALA A 126 -6.13 10.83 3.06
N PHE A 127 -5.98 12.16 3.07
CA PHE A 127 -5.28 12.90 2.02
C PHE A 127 -3.82 12.44 1.89
N LEU A 128 -3.09 12.35 3.00
CA LEU A 128 -1.69 11.95 3.02
C LEU A 128 -1.52 10.53 2.48
N ILE A 129 -2.39 9.60 2.88
CA ILE A 129 -2.42 8.23 2.36
C ILE A 129 -2.60 8.26 0.85
N CYS A 130 -3.66 8.89 0.35
CA CYS A 130 -3.96 8.96 -1.09
C CYS A 130 -2.81 9.59 -1.88
N PHE A 131 -2.27 10.72 -1.43
CA PHE A 131 -1.20 11.43 -2.11
C PHE A 131 0.08 10.58 -2.20
N ARG A 132 0.37 9.78 -1.17
CA ARG A 132 1.56 8.93 -1.10
C ARG A 132 1.38 7.61 -1.84
N SER A 133 0.21 7.00 -1.77
CA SER A 133 -0.05 5.67 -2.32
C SER A 133 -0.43 5.70 -3.80
N TYR A 134 -1.05 6.79 -4.29
CA TYR A 134 -1.47 6.88 -5.69
C TYR A 134 -0.33 6.70 -6.70
N PRO A 135 0.85 7.36 -6.57
CA PRO A 135 1.95 7.16 -7.51
C PRO A 135 2.47 5.71 -7.53
N VAL A 136 2.40 5.03 -6.39
CA VAL A 136 2.77 3.62 -6.26
C VAL A 136 1.75 2.74 -6.98
N ILE A 137 0.45 3.00 -6.80
CA ILE A 137 -0.62 2.29 -7.50
C ILE A 137 -0.52 2.52 -9.01
N GLN A 138 -0.26 3.75 -9.44
CA GLN A 138 -0.09 4.09 -10.84
C GLN A 138 1.06 3.28 -11.45
N LYS A 139 2.23 3.27 -10.79
CA LYS A 139 3.42 2.56 -11.26
C LYS A 139 3.26 1.03 -11.32
N TYR A 140 2.67 0.42 -10.29
CA TYR A 140 2.67 -1.05 -10.13
C TYR A 140 1.36 -1.74 -10.51
N VAL A 141 0.26 -1.00 -10.68
CA VAL A 141 -1.06 -1.56 -10.98
C VAL A 141 -1.62 -0.99 -12.28
N ILE A 142 -1.61 0.34 -12.44
CA ILE A 142 -2.25 1.00 -13.60
C ILE A 142 -1.37 0.87 -14.85
N ASN A 143 -0.09 1.24 -14.77
CA ASN A 143 0.80 1.21 -15.94
C ASN A 143 0.97 -0.19 -16.53
N PRO A 144 1.22 -1.26 -15.75
CA PRO A 144 1.33 -2.63 -16.31
C PRO A 144 0.09 -3.07 -17.07
N TYR A 145 -1.11 -2.64 -16.65
CA TYR A 145 -2.36 -2.96 -17.35
C TYR A 145 -2.42 -2.37 -18.76
N TYR A 146 -1.94 -1.13 -18.95
CA TYR A 146 -1.88 -0.49 -20.26
C TYR A 146 -0.73 -1.02 -21.11
N GLU A 147 0.43 -1.27 -20.49
CA GLU A 147 1.61 -1.85 -21.15
C GLU A 147 1.31 -3.25 -21.71
N GLU A 148 0.57 -4.10 -20.98
CA GLU A 148 0.12 -5.42 -21.46
C GLU A 148 -0.78 -5.33 -22.70
N LYS A 149 -1.50 -4.21 -22.87
CA LYS A 149 -2.34 -3.94 -24.03
C LYS A 149 -1.63 -3.20 -25.15
N GLY A 150 -0.38 -2.76 -24.93
CA GLY A 150 0.34 -1.88 -25.84
C GLY A 150 -0.25 -0.47 -25.94
N GLU A 151 -1.06 -0.05 -24.97
CA GLU A 151 -1.63 1.28 -24.88
C GLU A 151 -0.80 2.16 -23.94
N ILE A 152 -0.78 3.47 -24.17
CA ILE A 152 -0.15 4.42 -23.25
C ILE A 152 -1.21 4.86 -22.24
N ASN A 153 -0.88 4.78 -20.94
CA ASN A 153 -1.77 5.25 -19.87
C ASN A 153 -2.25 6.69 -20.19
N PRO A 154 -3.57 6.95 -20.30
CA PRO A 154 -4.11 8.27 -20.60
C PRO A 154 -3.68 9.34 -19.58
N GLU A 155 -3.38 8.96 -18.33
CA GLU A 155 -2.86 9.87 -17.31
C GLU A 155 -1.45 10.41 -17.62
N LEU A 156 -0.71 9.74 -18.51
CA LEU A 156 0.64 10.13 -18.94
C LEU A 156 0.62 10.89 -20.27
N GLN A 157 -0.42 10.72 -21.10
CA GLN A 157 -0.52 11.32 -22.44
C GLN A 157 -0.48 12.86 -22.43
N GLY A 158 -0.95 13.50 -21.35
CA GLY A 158 -0.89 14.96 -21.19
C GLY A 158 0.53 15.53 -21.01
N ASN A 159 1.50 14.70 -20.61
CA ASN A 159 2.92 15.09 -20.56
C ASN A 159 3.62 14.86 -21.91
N THR A 160 3.12 13.94 -22.74
CA THR A 160 3.75 13.54 -24.01
C THR A 160 3.34 14.41 -25.20
N SER A 161 2.22 15.13 -25.13
CA SER A 161 1.74 15.96 -26.25
C SER A 161 2.53 17.25 -26.48
N THR A 162 3.44 17.61 -25.56
CA THR A 162 4.39 18.73 -25.74
C THR A 162 5.80 18.31 -26.15
N GLU A 163 6.13 17.03 -26.10
CA GLU A 163 7.44 16.54 -26.53
C GLU A 163 7.28 15.23 -27.30
N GLU A 164 7.21 15.36 -28.63
CA GLU A 164 7.74 14.33 -29.53
C GLU A 164 9.18 14.05 -29.08
N SER A 165 9.37 13.10 -28.17
CA SER A 165 10.69 12.62 -27.80
C SER A 165 11.24 11.88 -29.02
N LEU A 166 12.02 12.60 -29.83
CA LEU A 166 12.67 12.11 -31.05
C LEU A 166 13.59 10.90 -30.80
N PHE A 167 13.89 10.61 -29.53
CA PHE A 167 14.66 9.45 -29.07
C PHE A 167 13.99 8.81 -27.85
N GLU A 168 13.29 7.72 -28.10
CA GLU A 168 12.85 6.78 -27.07
C GLU A 168 14.02 5.81 -26.81
N ASP A 169 14.65 5.89 -25.63
CA ASP A 169 15.75 4.98 -25.27
C ASP A 169 15.22 3.55 -25.11
N LYS A 170 15.46 2.71 -26.12
CA LYS A 170 15.10 1.27 -26.11
C LYS A 170 16.16 0.39 -25.43
N GLY A 171 16.91 0.94 -24.48
CA GLY A 171 17.90 0.22 -23.69
C GLY A 171 17.31 -1.00 -22.97
N GLY A 172 17.45 -2.18 -23.59
CA GLY A 172 17.02 -3.48 -23.04
C GLY A 172 15.96 -4.23 -23.84
N SER A 173 15.35 -3.61 -24.88
CA SER A 173 14.39 -4.28 -25.78
C SER A 173 15.05 -4.92 -27.00
N GLU A 174 16.36 -4.75 -27.16
CA GLU A 174 17.10 -5.30 -28.28
C GLU A 174 17.22 -6.83 -28.14
N LYS A 175 16.83 -7.56 -29.18
CA LYS A 175 17.09 -8.99 -29.25
C LYS A 175 18.61 -9.21 -29.13
N PRO A 176 19.06 -10.16 -28.28
CA PRO A 176 20.49 -10.43 -28.13
C PRO A 176 21.07 -10.74 -29.51
N ILE A 177 22.12 -10.01 -29.88
CA ILE A 177 22.81 -10.20 -31.16
C ILE A 177 23.31 -11.63 -31.19
N GLU A 178 22.75 -12.47 -32.07
CA GLU A 178 23.26 -13.81 -32.27
C GLU A 178 24.72 -13.71 -32.71
N SER A 179 25.62 -14.27 -31.90
CA SER A 179 27.04 -14.26 -32.19
C SER A 179 27.27 -14.87 -33.58
N ARG A 180 27.73 -14.07 -34.55
CA ARG A 180 28.15 -14.59 -35.86
C ARG A 180 29.19 -15.67 -35.61
N LYS A 181 28.91 -16.91 -36.02
CA LYS A 181 29.88 -18.00 -36.02
C LYS A 181 31.17 -17.51 -36.68
N LYS A 182 32.27 -17.47 -35.92
CA LYS A 182 33.61 -17.15 -36.43
C LYS A 182 33.91 -18.07 -37.61
N LYS A 183 33.84 -17.56 -38.83
CA LYS A 183 34.41 -18.24 -40.00
C LYS A 183 35.92 -18.26 -39.81
N LYS A 184 36.44 -19.45 -39.57
CA LYS A 184 37.87 -19.75 -39.47
C LYS A 184 38.47 -19.63 -40.88
N GLY A 185 39.42 -18.72 -41.06
CA GLY A 185 40.26 -18.60 -42.26
C GLY A 185 40.37 -17.15 -42.73
N LYS A 186 41.50 -16.64 -43.20
CA LYS A 186 42.84 -17.17 -43.46
C LYS A 186 43.80 -15.99 -43.22
N THR A 187 44.96 -16.25 -42.63
CA THR A 187 46.07 -15.29 -42.61
C THR A 187 46.45 -14.96 -44.06
N ILE A 188 46.41 -13.67 -44.41
CA ILE A 188 46.99 -13.18 -45.66
C ILE A 188 48.39 -12.72 -45.29
N SER A 189 49.38 -13.36 -45.92
CA SER A 189 50.79 -12.98 -45.86
C SER A 189 51.03 -11.59 -46.43
#